data_AF-A0AA43M043-F1
#
_entry.id   AF-A0AA43M043-F1
#
_cell.length_a   1.000
_cell.length_b   1.000
_cell.length_c   1.000
_cell.angle_alpha   90.00
_cell.angle_beta   90.00
_cell.angle_gamma   90.00
#
_symmetry.space_group_name_H-M   'P 1'
#
loop_
_entity.id
_entity.type
_entity.pdbx_description
1 polymer ?
#
loop_
_entity_poly.entity_id
_entity_poly.type
_entity_poly.pdbx_seq_one_letter_code
_entity_poly.pdbx_strand_id
1 'polypeptide(L)' 'MLDAKAEVSLSKFLTKVLRHTPEQYGLMLDPEDGSCLLEELLDTIT' A
#
# COMPACT_ATOMS: atom_id res chain seq x y z
N MET A 1 -11.81 -10.76 11.40
CA MET A 1 -10.65 -11.46 10.81
C MET A 1 -10.90 -11.49 9.33
N LEU A 2 -9.99 -10.95 8.52
CA LEU A 2 -10.15 -10.96 7.06
C LEU A 2 -10.05 -12.41 6.57
N ASP A 3 -10.82 -12.76 5.55
CA ASP A 3 -10.68 -14.06 4.89
C ASP A 3 -9.25 -14.24 4.36
N ALA A 4 -8.71 -15.46 4.38
CA ALA A 4 -7.36 -15.75 3.91
C ALA A 4 -7.14 -15.28 2.45
N LYS A 5 -8.18 -15.33 1.61
CA LYS A 5 -8.14 -14.81 0.24
C LYS A 5 -8.04 -13.28 0.21
N ALA A 6 -8.73 -12.60 1.12
CA ALA A 6 -8.67 -11.15 1.27
C ALA A 6 -7.27 -10.73 1.77
N GLU A 7 -6.72 -11.39 2.80
CA GLU A 7 -5.36 -11.10 3.30
C GLU A 7 -4.29 -11.24 2.20
N VAL A 8 -4.33 -12.33 1.43
CA VAL A 8 -3.38 -12.53 0.32
C VAL A 8 -3.55 -11.47 -0.77
N SER A 9 -4.79 -11.09 -1.08
CA SER A 9 -5.05 -10.05 -2.09
C SER A 9 -4.57 -8.67 -1.60
N LEU A 10 -4.78 -8.37 -0.33
CA LEU A 10 -4.38 -7.13 0.33
C LEU A 10 -2.84 -7.03 0.43
N SER A 11 -2.16 -8.13 0.78
CA SER A 11 -0.69 -8.19 0.77
C SER A 11 -0.09 -7.96 -0.63
N LYS A 12 -0.70 -8.55 -1.68
CA LYS A 12 -0.28 -8.33 -3.07
C LYS A 12 -0.53 -6.89 -3.51
N PHE A 13 -1.66 -6.33 -3.11
CA PHE A 13 -2.01 -4.94 -3.39
C PHE A 13 -1.02 -3.98 -2.73
N LEU A 14 -0.77 -4.12 -1.43
CA LEU A 14 0.21 -3.34 -0.68
C LEU A 14 1.62 -3.44 -1.30
N THR A 15 2.06 -4.63 -1.70
CA THR A 15 3.35 -4.80 -2.39
C THR A 15 3.40 -4.04 -3.71
N LYS A 16 2.31 -4.07 -4.49
CA LYS A 16 2.23 -3.36 -5.77
C LYS A 16 2.26 -1.84 -5.58
N VAL A 17 1.47 -1.35 -4.63
CA VAL A 17 1.39 0.06 -4.29
C VAL A 17 2.73 0.57 -3.74
N LEU A 18 3.33 -0.11 -2.76
CA LEU A 18 4.54 0.38 -2.07
C LEU A 18 5.86 0.12 -2.81
N ARG A 19 5.94 -0.85 -3.75
CA ARG A 19 7.21 -1.14 -4.46
C ARG A 19 7.19 -0.85 -5.94
N HIS A 20 6.04 -0.90 -6.58
CA HIS A 20 5.99 -0.86 -8.04
C HIS A 20 5.39 0.44 -8.57
N THR A 21 4.34 0.95 -7.93
CA THR A 21 3.59 2.09 -8.47
C THR A 21 3.00 3.01 -7.39
N PRO A 22 3.77 3.52 -6.42
CA PRO A 22 3.23 4.39 -5.36
C PRO A 22 2.62 5.68 -5.93
N GLU A 23 3.30 6.29 -6.90
CA GLU A 23 2.87 7.52 -7.56
C GLU A 23 1.51 7.39 -8.28
N GLN A 24 1.18 6.20 -8.78
CA GLN A 24 -0.11 5.97 -9.46
C GLN A 24 -1.30 5.98 -8.50
N TYR A 25 -1.06 5.75 -7.21
CA TYR A 25 -2.08 5.80 -6.17
C TYR A 25 -2.03 7.10 -5.38
N GLY A 26 -1.20 8.06 -5.80
CA GLY A 26 -1.02 9.33 -5.08
C GLY A 26 -0.18 9.20 -3.81
N LEU A 27 0.44 8.04 -3.56
CA LEU A 27 1.27 7.80 -2.40
C LEU A 27 2.67 8.37 -2.61
N MET A 28 3.07 9.30 -1.75
CA MET A 28 4.47 9.71 -1.62
C MET A 28 5.18 8.81 -0.61
N LEU A 29 6.14 8.03 -1.11
CA LEU A 29 7.06 7.29 -0.26
C LEU A 29 8.26 8.16 0.09
N ASP A 30 8.73 8.03 1.32
CA ASP A 30 9.95 8.65 1.79
C ASP A 30 11.14 8.12 0.98
N PRO A 31 11.97 8.99 0.38
CA PRO A 31 13.09 8.55 -0.47
C PRO A 31 14.22 7.90 0.34
N GLU A 32 14.27 8.09 1.67
CA GLU A 32 15.29 7.47 2.53
C GLU A 32 15.00 6.01 2.87
N ASP A 33 13.75 5.66 3.19
CA ASP A 33 13.38 4.31 3.67
C ASP A 33 12.26 3.64 2.85
N GLY A 34 11.60 4.39 1.97
CA GLY A 34 10.45 3.90 1.19
C GLY A 34 9.17 3.77 2.02
N SER A 35 9.12 4.41 3.19
CA SER A 35 7.98 4.41 4.09
C SER A 35 6.94 5.45 3.68
N CYS A 36 5.69 5.28 4.08
CA CYS A 36 4.64 6.28 3.87
C CYS A 36 3.79 6.42 5.14
N LEU A 37 3.00 7.49 5.19
CA LEU A 37 2.02 7.66 6.24
C LEU A 37 0.93 6.58 6.16
N LEU A 38 0.49 6.11 7.33
CA LEU A 38 -0.56 5.12 7.43
C LEU A 38 -1.90 5.66 6.92
N GLU A 39 -2.16 6.94 7.11
CA GLU A 39 -3.33 7.67 6.63
C GLU A 39 -3.41 7.68 5.10
N GLU A 40 -2.31 8.01 4.41
CA GLU A 40 -2.20 7.93 2.94
C GLU A 40 -2.39 6.50 2.43
N LEU A 41 -1.83 5.52 3.16
CA LEU A 41 -2.02 4.11 2.85
C LEU A 41 -3.50 3.73 2.97
N LEU A 42 -4.16 4.11 4.07
CA LEU A 42 -5.56 3.83 4.34
C LEU A 42 -6.49 4.45 3.28
N ASP A 43 -6.22 5.68 2.85
CA ASP A 43 -6.97 6.35 1.78
C ASP A 43 -6.88 5.58 0.45
N THR A 44 -5.77 4.90 0.21
CA THR A 44 -5.57 4.08 -1.00
C THR A 44 -6.34 2.75 -0.98
N ILE A 45 -6.63 2.20 0.19
CA ILE A 45 -7.30 0.88 0.36
C ILE A 45 -8.80 0.99 0.69
N THR A 46 -9.31 2.18 0.99
CA THR A 46 -10.68 2.41 1.49
C THR A 46 -11.54 3.12 0.44
#